data_AF-A0AAD4BRC3-F1
#
_entry.id   AF-A0AAD4BRC3-F1
#
_cell.length_a   1.000
_cell.length_b   1.000
_cell.length_c   1.000
_cell.angle_alpha   90.00
_cell.angle_beta   90.00
_cell.angle_gamma   90.00
#
_symmetry.space_group_name_H-M   'P 1'
#
loop_
_entity.id
_entity.type
_entity.pdbx_description
1 polymer ?
#
loop_
_entity_poly.entity_id
_entity_poly.type
_entity_poly.pdbx_seq_one_letter_code
_entity_poly.pdbx_strand_id
1 'polypeptide(L)' 'AHRDVKPDNLVVDKSFNLKIIDFDIAMLVEDEDEEVDDQCETRDWMAPEV' A
#
# COMPACT_ATOMS: atom_id res chain seq x y z
N ALA A 1 2.38 5.61 4.53
CA ALA A 1 1.35 4.91 3.73
C ALA A 1 1.96 4.10 2.58
N HIS A 2 1.50 2.87 2.32
CA HIS A 2 1.99 2.03 1.20
C HIS A 2 1.34 2.38 -0.16
N ARG A 3 0.05 2.74 -0.15
CA ARG A 3 -0.69 3.29 -1.31
C ARG A 3 -0.91 2.36 -2.51
N ASP A 4 -0.43 1.12 -2.47
CA ASP A 4 -0.65 0.10 -3.53
C ASP A 4 -0.78 -1.31 -2.94
N VAL A 5 -1.63 -1.46 -1.93
CA VAL A 5 -1.89 -2.76 -1.32
C VAL A 5 -2.86 -3.54 -2.22
N LYS A 6 -2.36 -4.58 -2.88
CA LYS A 6 -3.12 -5.48 -3.75
C LYS A 6 -2.53 -6.89 -3.73
N PRO A 7 -3.28 -7.94 -4.16
CA PRO A 7 -2.80 -9.33 -4.12
C PRO A 7 -1.45 -9.55 -4.80
N ASP A 8 -1.19 -8.86 -5.91
CA ASP A 8 0.07 -8.92 -6.66
C ASP A 8 1.29 -8.48 -5.82
N ASN A 9 1.08 -7.60 -4.84
CA ASN A 9 2.10 -7.06 -3.94
C ASN A 9 2.19 -7.81 -2.60
N LEU A 10 1.48 -8.95 -2.49
CA LEU A 10 1.49 -9.83 -1.33
C LEU A 10 2.21 -11.14 -1.70
N VAL A 11 3.43 -11.32 -1.20
CA VAL A 11 4.24 -12.52 -1.44
C VAL A 11 4.41 -13.35 -0.18
N VAL A 12 4.66 -14.63 -0.34
CA VAL A 12 4.84 -15.57 0.76
C VAL A 12 6.24 -16.17 0.70
N ASP A 13 6.95 -16.17 1.82
CA ASP A 13 8.27 -16.80 1.89
C ASP A 13 8.20 -18.32 2.15
N LYS A 14 9.36 -18.98 2.19
CA LYS A 14 9.47 -20.45 2.36
C LYS A 14 8.88 -20.96 3.69
N SER A 15 8.71 -20.08 4.67
CA SER A 15 8.16 -20.40 5.99
C SER A 15 6.68 -20.00 6.10
N PHE A 16 6.02 -19.71 4.98
CA PHE A 16 4.64 -19.24 4.92
C PHE A 16 4.41 -17.89 5.62
N ASN A 17 5.44 -17.03 5.73
CA ASN A 17 5.24 -15.66 6.21
C ASN A 17 4.82 -14.76 5.05
N LEU A 18 3.73 -14.02 5.25
CA LEU A 18 3.28 -12.98 4.33
C LEU A 18 4.25 -11.79 4.38
N LYS A 19 4.64 -11.28 3.22
CA LYS A 19 5.47 -10.09 3.04
C LYS A 19 4.81 -9.19 2.02
N ILE A 20 4.87 -7.89 2.31
CA ILE A 20 4.44 -6.85 1.39
C ILE A 20 5.68 -6.42 0.58
N ILE A 21 5.50 -6.24 -0.71
CA ILE A 21 6.53 -5.76 -1.65
C ILE A 21 6.01 -4.55 -2.42
N ASP A 22 6.87 -3.93 -3.24
CA ASP A 22 6.54 -2.80 -4.12
C ASP A 22 6.21 -1.50 -3.36
N PHE A 23 7.27 -0.82 -2.89
CA PHE A 23 7.18 0.42 -2.10
C PHE A 23 7.46 1.67 -2.94
N ASP A 24 7.40 1.59 -4.25
CA ASP A 24 7.88 2.66 -5.15
C ASP A 24 7.09 3.97 -5.00
N ILE A 25 5.83 3.89 -4.55
CA ILE A 25 4.97 5.04 -4.27
C ILE A 25 4.68 5.26 -2.77
N ALA A 26 5.38 4.53 -1.91
CA ALA A 26 5.16 4.62 -0.47
C ALA A 26 5.64 5.98 0.09
N MET A 27 4.89 6.51 1.05
CA MET A 27 5.19 7.79 1.71
C MET A 27 5.41 7.57 3.20
N LEU A 28 6.41 8.25 3.78
CA LEU A 28 6.55 8.34 5.23
C LEU A 28 5.47 9.28 5.76
N VAL A 29 4.73 8.84 6.78
CA VAL A 29 3.74 9.66 7.47
C VAL A 29 4.15 9.80 8.94
N GLU A 30 3.92 10.98 9.53
CA GLU A 30 4.23 11.32 10.91
C GLU A 30 3.27 10.64 11.89
N ASP A 31 1.98 10.62 11.56
CA ASP A 31 0.92 10.01 12.36
C ASP A 31 -0.26 9.48 11.51
N GLU A 32 -1.31 9.03 12.17
CA GLU A 32 -2.51 8.46 11.54
C GLU A 32 -3.49 9.49 10.98
N ASP A 33 -3.33 10.76 11.35
CA ASP A 33 -4.16 11.88 10.93
C ASP A 33 -3.55 12.62 9.70
N GLU A 34 -2.34 12.26 9.29
CA GLU A 34 -1.69 12.81 8.10
C GLU A 34 -2.34 12.29 6.80
N GLU A 35 -3.16 13.14 6.19
CA GLU A 35 -3.78 12.92 4.90
C GLU A 35 -2.73 12.96 3.76
N VAL A 36 -2.79 11.96 2.87
CA VAL A 36 -1.90 11.86 1.70
C VAL A 36 -2.70 12.08 0.43
N ASP A 37 -2.71 13.31 -0.07
CA ASP A 37 -3.43 13.70 -1.30
C ASP A 37 -2.56 13.46 -2.53
N ASP A 38 -2.68 12.28 -3.15
CA ASP A 38 -2.15 11.98 -4.48
C ASP A 38 -2.77 10.69 -5.05
N GLN A 39 -3.11 10.70 -6.35
CA GLN A 39 -3.68 9.57 -7.09
C GLN A 39 -2.91 8.27 -6.85
N CYS A 40 -3.60 7.24 -6.34
CA CYS A 40 -3.05 5.89 -6.19
C CYS A 40 -3.51 5.04 -7.38
N GLU A 41 -2.59 4.31 -8.01
CA GLU A 41 -2.77 3.86 -9.40
C GLU A 41 -3.76 2.69 -9.56
N THR A 42 -3.88 1.81 -8.56
CA THR A 42 -4.74 0.62 -8.69
C THR A 42 -6.17 0.89 -8.24
N ARG A 43 -6.95 1.49 -9.15
CA ARG A 43 -8.33 1.96 -8.94
C ARG A 43 -9.25 1.01 -8.16
N ASP A 44 -9.18 -0.29 -8.44
CA ASP A 44 -10.08 -1.28 -7.82
C ASP A 44 -9.79 -1.54 -6.33
N TRP A 45 -8.64 -1.07 -5.84
CA TRP A 45 -8.19 -1.23 -4.45
C TRP A 45 -8.09 0.11 -3.70
N MET A 46 -8.59 1.19 -4.29
CA MET A 46 -8.62 2.50 -3.65
C MET A 46 -9.74 2.58 -2.62
N ALA A 47 -9.46 3.23 -1.50
CA ALA A 47 -10.46 3.56 -0.52
C ALA A 47 -11.40 4.67 -1.07
N PRO A 48 -12.68 4.70 -0.68
CA PRO A 48 -13.67 5.63 -1.24
C PRO A 48 -13.43 7.11 -0.93
N GLU A 49 -12.61 7.41 0.07
CA GLU A 49 -12.17 8.76 0.46
C GLU A 49 -11.07 9.33 -0.43
N VAL A 50 -10.43 8.50 -1.27
CA VAL A 50 -9.39 8.87 -2.24
C VAL A 50 -9.99 9.31 -3.57
#